data_AF-A0A132HG09-F1
#
_entry.id   AF-A0A132HG09-F1
#
_cell.length_a   1.000
_cell.length_b   1.000
_cell.length_c   1.000
_cell.angle_alpha   90.00
_cell.angle_beta   90.00
_cell.angle_gamma   90.00
#
_symmetry.space_group_name_H-M   'P 1'
#
loop_
_entity.id
_entity.type
_entity.pdbx_description
1 polymer ?
#
loop_
_entity_poly.entity_id
_entity_poly.type
_entity_poly.pdbx_seq_one_letter_code
_entity_poly.pdbx_strand_id
1 'polypeptide(L)'
;MATVNVYERYYAADAEFNGVRRHAALVMLIADSDAGNIRYEAAVTFFPHNDDEDYAVSYDAYFSKVLYEAKGRRSKKREEALLQEFQQHIDELAQGIQGAVLWEKPLKEERRG
;
A
#
# COMPACT_ATOMS: atom_id res chain seq x y z
N MET A 1 -10.62 16.97 6.13
CA MET A 1 -9.96 15.70 5.77
C MET A 1 -8.56 15.60 6.37
N ALA A 2 -8.35 14.62 7.25
CA ALA A 2 -7.03 14.26 7.77
C ALA A 2 -6.68 12.84 7.29
N THR A 3 -5.54 12.71 6.62
CA THR A 3 -5.04 11.45 6.05
C THR A 3 -3.80 11.01 6.81
N VAL A 4 -3.72 9.74 7.18
CA VAL A 4 -2.55 9.18 7.86
C VAL A 4 -2.18 7.83 7.25
N ASN A 5 -0.90 7.66 6.95
CA ASN A 5 -0.33 6.35 6.62
C ASN A 5 -0.12 5.58 7.92
N VAL A 6 -1.11 4.76 8.29
CA VAL A 6 -1.05 3.86 9.46
C VAL A 6 0.16 2.92 9.33
N TYR A 7 0.39 2.47 8.10
CA TYR A 7 1.51 1.63 7.71
C TYR A 7 1.99 2.05 6.33
N GLU A 8 3.30 2.12 6.16
CA GLU A 8 3.95 2.38 4.88
C GLU A 8 5.26 1.59 4.82
N ARG A 9 5.48 0.85 3.73
CA ARG A 9 6.75 0.15 3.52
C ARG A 9 7.04 -0.08 2.05
N TYR A 10 8.33 -0.06 1.72
CA TYR A 10 8.85 -0.35 0.39
C TYR A 10 9.35 -1.79 0.34
N TYR A 11 8.99 -2.51 -0.72
CA TYR A 11 9.38 -3.89 -0.97
C TYR A 11 9.91 -4.03 -2.39
N ALA A 12 10.78 -5.01 -2.60
CA ALA A 12 11.04 -5.49 -3.94
C ALA A 12 9.75 -6.10 -4.51
N ALA A 13 9.55 -5.99 -5.81
CA ALA A 13 8.37 -6.48 -6.49
C ALA A 13 8.72 -6.93 -7.91
N ASP A 14 7.81 -7.65 -8.54
CA ASP A 14 7.87 -7.93 -9.98
C ASP A 14 6.50 -7.64 -10.57
N ALA A 15 6.43 -6.65 -11.46
CA ALA A 15 5.25 -6.34 -12.22
C ALA A 15 5.63 -5.74 -13.57
N GLU A 16 4.74 -5.89 -14.56
CA GLU A 16 4.83 -5.17 -15.83
C GLU A 16 3.53 -4.40 -16.03
N PHE A 17 3.64 -3.12 -16.36
CA PHE A 17 2.47 -2.28 -16.62
C PHE A 17 2.79 -1.25 -17.70
N ASN A 18 1.92 -1.13 -18.68
CA ASN A 18 2.12 -0.26 -19.85
C ASN A 18 3.49 -0.48 -20.54
N GLY A 19 3.98 -1.72 -20.56
CA GLY A 19 5.27 -2.08 -21.16
C GLY A 19 6.51 -1.66 -20.36
N VAL A 20 6.32 -1.20 -19.10
CA VAL A 20 7.41 -0.85 -18.19
C VAL A 20 7.50 -1.89 -17.08
N ARG A 21 8.70 -2.44 -16.89
CA ARG A 21 9.01 -3.34 -15.78
C ARG A 21 9.16 -2.55 -14.49
N ARG A 22 8.62 -3.10 -13.40
CA ARG A 22 8.60 -2.48 -12.09
C ARG A 22 9.16 -3.44 -11.05
N HIS A 23 10.28 -3.05 -10.46
CA HIS A 23 11.08 -3.90 -9.58
C HIS A 23 10.83 -3.62 -8.09
N ALA A 24 9.97 -2.65 -7.77
CA ALA A 24 9.60 -2.34 -6.40
C ALA A 24 8.13 -1.95 -6.28
N ALA A 25 7.62 -2.07 -5.06
CA ALA A 25 6.29 -1.65 -4.68
C ALA A 25 6.34 -0.89 -3.35
N LEU A 26 5.57 0.19 -3.28
CA LEU A 26 5.23 0.86 -2.04
C LEU A 26 3.83 0.40 -1.63
N VAL A 27 3.72 -0.19 -0.45
CA VAL A 27 2.45 -0.64 0.11
C VAL A 27 2.07 0.24 1.30
N MET A 28 0.79 0.58 1.40
CA MET A 28 0.28 1.52 2.39
C MET A 28 -1.06 1.06 2.96
N LEU A 29 -1.23 1.18 4.28
CA LEU A 29 -2.54 1.21 4.92
C LEU A 29 -2.83 2.66 5.29
N ILE A 30 -3.83 3.25 4.62
CA ILE A 30 -4.17 4.66 4.74
C ILE A 30 -5.45 4.78 5.55
N ALA A 31 -5.47 5.74 6.47
CA ALA A 31 -6.64 6.11 7.25
C ALA A 31 -7.05 7.54 6.93
N ASP A 32 -8.24 7.71 6.38
CA ASP A 32 -8.84 9.01 6.06
C ASP A 32 -9.98 9.32 7.02
N SER A 33 -9.88 10.45 7.72
CA SER A 33 -10.93 10.98 8.58
C SER A 33 -11.54 12.23 7.96
N ASP A 34 -12.83 12.17 7.62
CA ASP A 34 -13.58 13.31 7.13
C ASP A 34 -15.02 13.33 7.64
N ALA A 35 -15.50 14.50 8.06
CA ALA A 35 -16.86 14.73 8.56
C ALA A 35 -17.38 13.69 9.59
N GLY A 36 -16.49 13.13 10.43
CA GLY A 36 -16.84 12.12 11.43
C GLY A 36 -16.99 10.69 10.89
N ASN A 37 -16.59 10.46 9.64
CA ASN A 37 -16.39 9.15 9.06
C ASN A 37 -14.89 8.82 9.05
N ILE A 38 -14.60 7.54 9.27
CA ILE A 38 -13.28 6.96 9.10
C ILE A 38 -13.33 5.98 7.94
N ARG A 39 -12.34 6.07 7.05
CA ARG A 39 -12.10 5.13 5.95
C ARG A 39 -10.70 4.58 6.09
N TYR A 40 -10.57 3.25 5.98
CA TYR A 40 -9.30 2.56 5.87
C TYR A 40 -9.16 1.97 4.47
N GLU A 41 -8.02 2.21 3.84
CA GLU A 41 -7.72 1.79 2.48
C GLU A 41 -6.36 1.09 2.43
N ALA A 42 -6.32 -0.08 1.80
CA ALA A 42 -5.07 -0.70 1.39
C ALA A 42 -4.70 -0.19 0.00
N ALA A 43 -3.46 0.23 -0.17
CA ALA A 43 -2.95 0.73 -1.43
C ALA A 43 -1.59 0.12 -1.74
N VAL A 44 -1.33 -0.11 -3.03
CA VAL A 44 -0.04 -0.53 -3.57
C VAL A 44 0.25 0.30 -4.80
N THR A 45 1.51 0.71 -4.93
CA THR A 45 2.00 1.36 -6.15
C THR A 45 3.33 0.75 -6.55
N PHE A 46 3.37 0.21 -7.76
CA PHE A 46 4.57 -0.38 -8.32
C PHE A 46 5.41 0.71 -9.00
N PHE A 47 6.72 0.64 -8.94
CA PHE A 47 7.58 1.62 -9.63
C PHE A 47 8.83 0.94 -10.22
N PRO A 48 9.44 1.52 -11.27
CA PRO A 48 10.56 0.90 -11.99
C PRO A 48 11.69 0.44 -11.08
N HIS A 49 12.16 1.30 -10.16
CA HIS A 49 13.28 1.04 -9.24
C HIS A 49 14.48 0.43 -9.96
N ASN A 50 15.08 1.22 -10.85
CA ASN A 50 16.17 0.74 -11.71
C ASN A 50 17.54 0.71 -11.00
N ASP A 51 17.67 1.41 -9.88
CA ASP A 51 18.86 1.45 -9.03
C ASP A 51 18.47 1.67 -7.55
N ASP A 52 19.45 1.50 -6.66
CA ASP A 52 19.25 1.56 -5.20
C ASP A 52 18.85 2.96 -4.68
N GLU A 53 18.93 4.01 -5.51
CA GLU A 53 18.53 5.38 -5.18
C GLU A 53 17.17 5.77 -5.80
N ASP A 54 16.70 5.02 -6.80
CA ASP A 54 15.48 5.27 -7.57
C ASP A 54 14.20 4.87 -6.81
N TYR A 55 13.79 5.72 -5.88
CA TYR A 55 12.49 5.63 -5.21
C TYR A 55 11.46 6.59 -5.81
N ALA A 56 11.59 6.93 -7.10
CA ALA A 56 10.64 7.77 -7.79
C ALA A 56 9.32 6.99 -8.00
N VAL A 57 8.43 7.10 -7.02
CA VAL A 57 7.11 6.47 -7.09
C VAL A 57 6.25 7.20 -8.12
N SER A 58 5.94 6.51 -9.22
CA SER A 58 4.96 6.96 -10.21
C SER A 58 3.58 6.42 -9.86
N TYR A 59 2.55 7.27 -9.96
CA TYR A 59 1.16 6.90 -9.63
C TYR A 59 0.39 6.29 -10.82
N ASP A 60 1.05 6.09 -11.96
CA ASP A 60 0.50 5.35 -13.10
C ASP A 60 0.21 3.87 -12.75
N ALA A 61 0.83 3.39 -11.67
CA ALA A 61 0.84 2.04 -11.16
C ALA A 61 -0.01 1.80 -9.90
N TYR A 62 -0.89 2.74 -9.57
CA TYR A 62 -1.50 2.81 -8.26
C TYR A 62 -2.81 2.00 -8.22
N PHE A 63 -2.90 1.09 -7.26
CA PHE A 63 -4.09 0.27 -7.01
C PHE A 63 -4.47 0.37 -5.54
N SER A 64 -5.75 0.51 -5.25
CA SER A 64 -6.23 0.55 -3.88
C SER A 64 -7.62 -0.06 -3.71
N LYS A 65 -7.92 -0.42 -2.46
CA LYS A 65 -9.18 -1.03 -2.05
C LYS A 65 -9.56 -0.53 -0.67
N VAL A 66 -10.80 -0.06 -0.54
CA VAL A 66 -11.40 0.28 0.75
C VAL A 66 -11.62 -1.00 1.54
N LEU A 67 -10.98 -1.09 2.71
CA LEU A 67 -11.14 -2.23 3.61
C LEU A 67 -12.26 -2.00 4.63
N TYR A 68 -12.47 -0.75 5.01
CA TYR A 68 -13.46 -0.39 6.02
C TYR A 68 -13.89 1.06 5.88
N GLU A 69 -15.18 1.33 6.06
CA GLU A 69 -15.71 2.68 6.16
C GLU A 69 -16.86 2.72 7.17
N ALA A 70 -16.80 3.65 8.13
CA ALA A 70 -17.89 3.85 9.09
C ALA A 70 -17.87 5.23 9.72
N LYS A 71 -19.00 5.63 10.32
CA LYS A 71 -19.03 6.74 11.28
C LYS A 71 -18.17 6.41 12.49
N GLY A 72 -17.27 7.31 12.86
CA GLY A 72 -16.42 7.13 14.03
C GLY A 72 -15.06 7.81 13.92
N ARG A 73 -14.10 7.26 14.67
CA ARG A 73 -12.71 7.74 14.78
C ARG A 73 -11.77 6.59 14.49
N ARG A 74 -10.49 6.89 14.24
CA ARG A 74 -9.43 5.88 14.17
C ARG A 74 -9.42 4.99 15.42
N SER A 75 -9.13 3.71 15.23
CA SER A 75 -9.00 2.73 16.30
C SER A 75 -7.78 1.86 16.07
N LYS A 76 -6.82 1.90 17.02
CA LYS A 76 -5.61 1.06 16.97
C LYS A 76 -5.94 -0.43 16.89
N LYS A 77 -6.97 -0.87 17.62
CA LYS A 77 -7.45 -2.26 17.56
C LYS A 77 -7.94 -2.64 16.16
N ARG A 78 -8.58 -1.72 15.45
CA ARG A 78 -9.02 -1.95 14.07
C ARG A 78 -7.82 -2.00 13.13
N GLU A 79 -6.88 -1.08 13.29
CA GLU A 79 -5.65 -1.01 12.50
C GLU A 79 -4.83 -2.30 12.62
N GLU A 80 -4.67 -2.83 13.82
CA GLU A 80 -4.00 -4.13 14.05
C GLU A 80 -4.72 -5.29 13.36
N ALA A 81 -6.06 -5.33 13.41
CA ALA A 81 -6.84 -6.36 12.72
C ALA A 81 -6.72 -6.25 11.20
N LEU A 82 -6.77 -5.03 10.66
CA LEU A 82 -6.58 -4.78 9.23
C LEU A 82 -5.16 -5.15 8.78
N LEU A 83 -4.14 -4.92 9.61
CA LEU A 83 -2.76 -5.29 9.32
C LEU A 83 -2.53 -6.81 9.26
N GLN A 84 -3.34 -7.60 9.97
CA GLN A 84 -3.26 -9.08 9.88
C GLN A 84 -3.69 -9.60 8.51
N GLU A 85 -4.65 -8.94 7.88
CA GLU A 85 -5.20 -9.30 6.56
C GLU A 85 -4.59 -8.46 5.42
N PHE A 86 -3.72 -7.51 5.76
CA PHE A 86 -3.22 -6.50 4.83
C PHE A 86 -2.43 -7.10 3.67
N GLN A 87 -1.52 -8.04 3.94
CA GLN A 87 -0.73 -8.68 2.88
C GLN A 87 -1.62 -9.35 1.85
N GLN A 88 -2.64 -10.09 2.30
CA GLN A 88 -3.60 -10.73 1.41
C GLN A 88 -4.31 -9.70 0.51
N HIS A 89 -4.76 -8.58 1.08
CA HIS A 89 -5.42 -7.53 0.29
C HIS A 89 -4.50 -6.89 -0.75
N ILE A 90 -3.22 -6.71 -0.43
CA ILE A 90 -2.23 -6.20 -1.37
C ILE A 90 -1.92 -7.24 -2.46
N ASP A 91 -1.82 -8.51 -2.12
CA ASP A 91 -1.61 -9.59 -3.10
C ASP A 91 -2.80 -9.71 -4.07
N GLU A 92 -4.03 -9.57 -3.58
CA GLU A 92 -5.24 -9.50 -4.42
C GLU A 92 -5.17 -8.32 -5.41
N LEU A 93 -4.70 -7.15 -4.96
CA LEU A 93 -4.52 -5.98 -5.82
C LEU A 93 -3.41 -6.20 -6.86
N ALA A 94 -2.29 -6.78 -6.44
CA ALA A 94 -1.14 -7.08 -7.30
C ALA A 94 -1.49 -8.09 -8.41
N GLN A 95 -2.27 -9.13 -8.08
CA GLN A 95 -2.74 -10.12 -9.04
C GLN A 95 -3.54 -9.50 -10.19
N GLY A 96 -4.26 -8.40 -9.94
CA GLY A 96 -5.01 -7.67 -10.96
C GLY A 96 -4.17 -7.16 -12.14
N ILE A 97 -2.86 -7.01 -11.93
CA ILE A 97 -1.89 -6.63 -12.97
C ILE A 97 -0.81 -7.69 -13.22
N GLN A 98 -1.03 -8.93 -12.78
CA GLN A 98 -0.02 -9.99 -12.80
C GLN A 98 1.28 -9.59 -12.07
N GLY A 99 1.18 -8.71 -11.08
CA GLY A 99 2.29 -8.29 -10.24
C GLY A 99 2.41 -9.13 -8.98
N ALA A 100 3.58 -9.09 -8.36
CA ALA A 100 3.87 -9.75 -7.09
C ALA A 100 4.73 -8.86 -6.20
N VAL A 101 4.36 -8.75 -4.92
CA VAL A 101 5.17 -8.09 -3.89
C VAL A 101 6.03 -9.14 -3.19
N LEU A 102 7.33 -8.89 -3.07
CA LEU A 102 8.27 -9.80 -2.40
C LEU A 102 8.38 -9.44 -0.92
N TRP A 103 7.44 -9.92 -0.11
CA TRP A 103 7.31 -9.59 1.32
C TRP A 103 8.57 -9.87 2.17
N GLU A 104 9.39 -10.84 1.77
CA GLU A 104 10.66 -11.17 2.43
C GLU A 104 11.82 -10.24 2.05
N LYS A 105 11.60 -9.30 1.12
CA LYS A 105 12.62 -8.37 0.60
C LYS A 105 12.20 -6.90 0.80
N PRO A 106 12.19 -6.41 2.04
CA PRO A 106 11.95 -4.99 2.30
C PRO A 106 13.13 -4.15 1.80
N LEU A 107 12.84 -3.03 1.13
CA LEU A 107 13.85 -2.09 0.63
C LEU A 107 14.15 -0.97 1.64
N LYS A 108 13.16 -0.63 2.47
CA LYS A 108 13.28 0.41 3.52
C LYS A 108 12.66 -0.05 4.83
N GLU A 109 13.02 0.69 5.88
CA GLU A 109 12.37 0.56 7.18
C GLU A 109 10.86 0.86 7.08
N GLU A 110 10.12 0.15 7.92
CA GLU A 110 8.69 0.33 8.06
C GLU A 110 8.37 1.65 8.75
N ARG A 111 7.37 2.37 8.25
CA ARG A 111 6.83 3.57 8.88
C ARG A 111 5.44 3.30 9.40
N ARG A 112 5.17 3.76 10.62
CA ARG A 112 3.86 3.69 11.28
C ARG A 112 3.43 5.07 11.78
N GLY A 113 2.18 5.44 11.53
CA GLY A 113 1.58 6.73 11.91
C GLY A 113 0.26 6.65 12.69
#